data_AF-A0A8J1XS60-F1
#
_entry.id   AF-A0A8J1XS60-F1
#
_cell.length_a   1.000
_cell.length_b   1.000
_cell.length_c   1.000
_cell.angle_alpha   90.00
_cell.angle_beta   90.00
_cell.angle_gamma   90.00
#
_symmetry.space_group_name_H-M   'P 1'
#
loop_
_entity.id
_entity.type
_entity.pdbx_description
1 polymer ?
#
loop_
_entity_poly.entity_id
_entity_poly.type
_entity_poly.pdbx_seq_one_letter_code
_entity_poly.pdbx_strand_id
1 'polypeptide(L)'
;MFYCTSASVEDIFTSGFIEMFPVMDREAELIAHRYRTLYNEEKMSDIKFTCGEDPLKQVIYGHKLILGAASDVFERMFYGGLKESQGIIHIPDISRDDFLEILRYIYCGEVQLTAENVLEILHGARKYLVANLEKQCWRYLNDNLCVENACMLLEVAIKFDEDKLKSKCLRVIRQKTDEIIKTESFFRISQNALNMILQLNVLNMASEIDVFRFVVRWAEDRCEELNSSKDGATMRETIGDALYNLRLLEISTSDLGCIVAPTGILQPQEVVDLLIYITAGSKNHDKLTKFSKEKRKYTIEIEQTHNNLKIEDSKSTMKSRRIFGRRKSSSSNMKAEHW
;
A
#
# COMPACT_ATOMS: atom_id res chain seq x y z
N MET A 1 23.76 -37.41 39.33
CA MET A 1 24.25 -37.49 37.94
C MET A 1 23.31 -38.46 37.23
N PHE A 2 22.49 -38.11 36.24
CA PHE A 2 22.69 -37.21 35.12
C PHE A 2 21.44 -36.36 34.83
N TYR A 3 21.68 -35.31 34.04
CA TYR A 3 20.86 -34.11 33.86
C TYR A 3 19.53 -34.33 33.12
N CYS A 4 18.55 -33.53 33.55
CA CYS A 4 17.35 -33.17 32.81
C CYS A 4 17.72 -32.20 31.68
N THR A 5 17.28 -32.46 30.45
CA THR A 5 17.05 -31.40 29.45
C THR A 5 15.71 -31.66 28.76
N SER A 6 14.82 -30.70 28.91
CA SER A 6 13.52 -30.53 28.28
C SER A 6 13.57 -30.65 26.76
N ALA A 7 12.68 -31.45 26.19
CA ALA A 7 12.24 -31.31 24.80
C ALA A 7 10.72 -31.07 24.78
N SER A 8 10.35 -30.09 23.98
CA SER A 8 9.14 -29.28 23.97
C SER A 8 7.92 -29.95 23.29
N VAL A 9 6.76 -29.34 23.50
CA VAL A 9 5.38 -29.74 23.18
C VAL A 9 5.07 -29.72 21.66
N GLU A 10 5.99 -30.12 20.78
CA GLU A 10 5.78 -29.98 19.32
C GLU A 10 5.70 -31.30 18.51
N ASP A 11 5.93 -32.47 19.10
CA ASP A 11 6.04 -33.72 18.30
C ASP A 11 4.81 -34.65 18.28
N ILE A 12 3.58 -34.14 18.52
CA ILE A 12 2.34 -34.98 18.46
C ILE A 12 1.36 -34.56 17.35
N PHE A 13 1.63 -33.51 16.56
CA PHE A 13 0.73 -33.10 15.47
C PHE A 13 1.25 -33.51 14.09
N THR A 14 1.22 -34.80 13.72
CA THR A 14 1.49 -35.19 12.32
C THR A 14 0.95 -36.56 11.87
N SER A 15 -0.26 -36.98 12.27
CA SER A 15 -0.90 -38.12 11.56
C SER A 15 -2.44 -38.21 11.60
N GLY A 16 -3.18 -37.10 11.74
CA GLY A 16 -4.66 -37.20 11.78
C GLY A 16 -5.49 -35.97 11.42
N PHE A 17 -4.94 -34.98 10.71
CA PHE A 17 -5.63 -33.70 10.49
C PHE A 17 -5.85 -33.32 9.01
N ILE A 18 -6.01 -34.32 8.14
CA ILE A 18 -6.35 -34.12 6.73
C ILE A 18 -7.61 -34.94 6.45
N GLU A 19 -8.78 -34.38 6.79
CA GLU A 19 -10.10 -34.73 6.20
C GLU A 19 -11.31 -34.04 6.89
N MET A 20 -11.11 -33.20 7.91
CA MET A 20 -12.21 -32.51 8.63
C MET A 20 -12.46 -31.05 8.20
N PHE A 21 -11.83 -30.58 7.11
CA PHE A 21 -12.01 -29.22 6.58
C PHE A 21 -13.16 -29.02 5.56
N PRO A 22 -13.58 -29.99 4.72
CA PRO A 22 -14.61 -29.73 3.70
C PRO A 22 -16.06 -29.78 4.20
N VAL A 23 -16.30 -30.19 5.46
CA VAL A 23 -17.66 -30.30 6.02
C VAL A 23 -18.12 -28.97 6.65
N MET A 24 -17.21 -28.25 7.32
CA MET A 24 -17.48 -26.95 7.92
C MET A 24 -17.91 -25.89 6.90
N ASP A 25 -17.36 -25.95 5.67
CA ASP A 25 -17.71 -25.00 4.61
C ASP A 25 -19.16 -25.19 4.10
N ARG A 26 -19.64 -26.44 3.99
CA ARG A 26 -21.00 -26.71 3.48
C ARG A 26 -22.11 -26.31 4.44
N GLU A 27 -21.91 -26.50 5.75
CA GLU A 27 -22.91 -26.09 6.75
C GLU A 27 -22.97 -24.57 6.88
N ALA A 28 -21.81 -23.89 6.82
CA ALA A 28 -21.74 -22.43 6.77
C ALA A 28 -22.43 -21.86 5.53
N GLU A 29 -22.21 -22.46 4.35
CA GLU A 29 -22.90 -22.09 3.10
C GLU A 29 -24.43 -22.26 3.21
N LEU A 30 -24.90 -23.33 3.85
CA LEU A 30 -26.33 -23.56 4.04
C LEU A 30 -26.96 -22.49 4.95
N ILE A 31 -26.28 -22.13 6.04
CA ILE A 31 -26.72 -21.07 6.96
C ILE A 31 -26.72 -19.72 6.22
N ALA A 32 -25.65 -19.39 5.49
CA ALA A 32 -25.57 -18.20 4.67
C ALA A 32 -26.70 -18.15 3.62
N HIS A 33 -27.07 -19.28 3.02
CA HIS A 33 -28.19 -19.36 2.09
C HIS A 33 -29.54 -19.03 2.73
N ARG A 34 -29.78 -19.49 3.96
CA ARG A 34 -31.00 -19.15 4.72
C ARG A 34 -31.06 -17.67 5.09
N TYR A 35 -29.94 -17.07 5.48
CA TYR A 35 -29.90 -15.65 5.80
C TYR A 35 -29.96 -14.78 4.53
N ARG A 36 -29.45 -15.24 3.39
CA ARG A 36 -29.55 -14.52 2.10
C ARG A 36 -31.00 -14.19 1.74
N THR A 37 -31.97 -15.05 2.07
CA THR A 37 -33.40 -14.77 1.78
C THR A 37 -33.99 -13.64 2.64
N LEU A 38 -33.29 -13.20 3.69
CA LEU A 38 -33.69 -12.09 4.56
C LEU A 38 -32.98 -10.77 4.19
N TYR A 39 -32.04 -10.81 3.25
CA TYR A 39 -31.28 -9.65 2.83
C TYR A 39 -32.21 -8.60 2.21
N ASN A 40 -32.25 -7.40 2.83
CA ASN A 40 -33.08 -6.27 2.42
C ASN A 40 -34.58 -6.63 2.21
N GLU A 41 -35.09 -7.57 3.01
CA GLU A 41 -36.47 -8.04 2.95
C GLU A 41 -37.30 -7.37 4.07
N GLU A 42 -38.53 -6.95 3.76
CA GLU A 42 -39.40 -6.28 4.76
C GLU A 42 -39.96 -7.28 5.78
N LYS A 43 -40.15 -8.53 5.37
CA LYS A 43 -40.66 -9.58 6.25
C LYS A 43 -39.71 -9.82 7.43
N MET A 44 -40.24 -9.69 8.64
CA MET A 44 -39.52 -9.84 9.93
C MET A 44 -38.46 -8.76 10.19
N SER A 45 -38.35 -7.74 9.34
CA SER A 45 -37.49 -6.59 9.58
C SER A 45 -37.99 -5.78 10.78
N ASP A 46 -37.07 -5.44 11.68
CA ASP A 46 -37.31 -4.66 12.90
C ASP A 46 -36.45 -3.38 12.96
N ILE A 47 -35.81 -3.04 11.84
CA ILE A 47 -35.04 -1.82 11.62
C ILE A 47 -35.04 -1.38 10.15
N LYS A 48 -35.04 -0.06 9.92
CA LYS A 48 -35.01 0.57 8.60
C LYS A 48 -33.85 1.55 8.50
N PHE A 49 -33.22 1.63 7.33
CA PHE A 49 -32.15 2.58 7.05
C PHE A 49 -32.47 3.45 5.83
N THR A 50 -31.88 4.65 5.79
CA THR A 50 -31.80 5.51 4.61
C THR A 50 -30.36 5.99 4.45
N CYS A 51 -29.79 5.84 3.25
CA CYS A 51 -28.39 6.11 2.97
C CYS A 51 -28.22 7.29 1.99
N GLY A 52 -27.07 7.98 2.08
CA GLY A 52 -26.71 9.11 1.22
C GLY A 52 -27.51 10.40 1.50
N GLU A 53 -27.18 11.48 0.80
CA GLU A 53 -27.77 12.81 1.01
C GLU A 53 -29.11 13.03 0.26
N ASP A 54 -29.60 12.04 -0.50
CA ASP A 54 -30.69 12.19 -1.46
C ASP A 54 -32.08 12.34 -0.78
N PRO A 55 -32.93 13.32 -1.20
CA PRO A 55 -34.33 13.42 -0.78
C PRO A 55 -35.21 12.25 -1.24
N LEU A 56 -34.83 11.47 -2.26
CA LEU A 56 -35.53 10.24 -2.69
C LEU A 56 -35.14 9.04 -1.80
N LYS A 57 -35.54 9.09 -0.54
CA LYS A 57 -35.22 8.07 0.48
C LYS A 57 -35.84 6.71 0.15
N GLN A 58 -35.09 5.86 -0.54
CA GLN A 58 -35.42 4.44 -0.63
C GLN A 58 -35.02 3.75 0.68
N VAL A 59 -36.01 3.15 1.34
CA VAL A 59 -35.82 2.41 2.58
C VAL A 59 -34.99 1.15 2.30
N ILE A 60 -34.09 0.85 3.23
CA ILE A 60 -33.36 -0.42 3.31
C ILE A 60 -33.85 -1.13 4.57
N TYR A 61 -34.20 -2.40 4.44
CA TYR A 61 -34.73 -3.20 5.54
C TYR A 61 -33.61 -4.03 6.17
N GLY A 62 -33.61 -4.12 7.50
CA GLY A 62 -32.64 -4.90 8.25
C GLY A 62 -33.25 -5.64 9.44
N HIS A 63 -32.42 -6.46 10.08
CA HIS A 63 -32.78 -7.28 11.23
C HIS A 63 -31.76 -7.03 12.35
N LYS A 64 -32.19 -6.41 13.45
CA LYS A 64 -31.31 -6.00 14.57
C LYS A 64 -30.49 -7.16 15.12
N LEU A 65 -31.08 -8.35 15.22
CA LEU A 65 -30.40 -9.55 15.71
C LEU A 65 -29.20 -9.93 14.81
N ILE A 66 -29.40 -9.96 13.49
CA ILE A 66 -28.34 -10.36 12.54
C ILE A 66 -27.24 -9.30 12.52
N LEU A 67 -27.63 -8.04 12.41
CA LEU A 67 -26.70 -6.90 12.36
C LEU A 67 -25.91 -6.75 13.66
N GLY A 68 -26.57 -6.88 14.81
CA GLY A 68 -25.92 -6.80 16.12
C GLY A 68 -25.00 -7.99 16.40
N ALA A 69 -25.33 -9.19 15.92
CA ALA A 69 -24.44 -10.34 16.04
C ALA A 69 -23.16 -10.21 15.18
N ALA A 70 -23.23 -9.48 14.08
CA ALA A 70 -22.10 -9.29 13.15
C ALA A 70 -21.24 -8.05 13.44
N SER A 71 -21.73 -7.11 14.26
CA SER A 71 -21.10 -5.82 14.49
C SER A 71 -21.43 -5.28 15.88
N ASP A 72 -20.40 -5.09 16.69
CA ASP A 72 -20.53 -4.43 18.00
C ASP A 72 -21.08 -2.99 17.89
N VAL A 73 -20.89 -2.34 16.74
CA VAL A 73 -21.43 -0.99 16.51
C VAL A 73 -22.95 -1.04 16.38
N PHE A 74 -23.45 -1.97 15.56
CA PHE A 74 -24.88 -2.20 15.43
C PHE A 74 -25.49 -2.73 16.73
N GLU A 75 -24.81 -3.62 17.45
CA GLU A 75 -25.25 -4.11 18.76
C GLU A 75 -25.48 -2.94 19.73
N ARG A 76 -24.48 -2.05 19.88
CA ARG A 76 -24.58 -0.87 20.74
C ARG A 76 -25.63 0.12 20.25
N MET A 77 -25.75 0.32 18.95
CA MET A 77 -26.75 1.19 18.32
C MET A 77 -28.18 0.75 18.66
N PHE A 78 -28.46 -0.56 18.66
CA PHE A 78 -29.82 -1.08 18.89
C PHE A 78 -30.13 -1.40 20.35
N TYR A 79 -29.15 -1.90 21.10
CA TYR A 79 -29.34 -2.45 22.44
C TYR A 79 -28.61 -1.67 23.54
N GLY A 80 -27.77 -0.69 23.21
CA GLY A 80 -27.04 0.15 24.16
C GLY A 80 -27.92 1.13 24.95
N GLY A 81 -27.29 1.91 25.84
CA GLY A 81 -28.00 2.78 26.79
C GLY A 81 -28.74 4.00 26.16
N LEU A 82 -28.33 4.41 24.95
CA LEU A 82 -28.90 5.53 24.18
C LEU A 82 -29.63 5.01 22.94
N LYS A 83 -30.58 4.08 23.13
CA LYS A 83 -31.21 3.34 22.03
C LYS A 83 -31.81 4.25 20.96
N GLU A 84 -31.27 4.18 19.74
CA GLU A 84 -31.92 4.72 18.52
C GLU A 84 -33.06 3.80 18.03
N SER A 85 -33.68 3.06 18.95
CA SER A 85 -34.51 1.88 18.66
C SER A 85 -35.87 2.15 18.00
N GLN A 86 -36.25 3.42 17.84
CA GLN A 86 -37.53 3.83 17.27
C GLN A 86 -37.31 4.78 16.08
N GLY A 87 -37.37 4.23 14.87
CA GLY A 87 -37.37 5.02 13.64
C GLY A 87 -36.52 4.45 12.52
N ILE A 88 -36.31 5.27 11.50
CA ILE A 88 -35.42 5.03 10.37
C ILE A 88 -34.03 5.59 10.73
N ILE A 89 -32.99 4.77 10.66
CA ILE A 89 -31.61 5.19 10.90
C ILE A 89 -31.05 5.80 9.61
N HIS A 90 -30.49 7.01 9.74
CA HIS A 90 -29.92 7.71 8.60
C HIS A 90 -28.40 7.55 8.56
N ILE A 91 -27.88 7.09 7.43
CA ILE A 91 -26.45 6.92 7.15
C ILE A 91 -26.06 7.91 6.04
N PRO A 92 -25.59 9.12 6.37
CA PRO A 92 -25.35 10.16 5.37
C PRO A 92 -24.06 9.94 4.56
N ASP A 93 -23.07 9.28 5.15
CA ASP A 93 -21.69 9.18 4.67
C ASP A 93 -21.38 7.91 3.85
N ILE A 94 -22.39 7.09 3.53
CA ILE A 94 -22.24 5.88 2.70
C ILE A 94 -23.39 5.86 1.69
N SER A 95 -23.08 5.53 0.44
CA SER A 95 -24.10 5.39 -0.60
C SER A 95 -25.03 4.19 -0.30
N ARG A 96 -26.21 4.19 -0.90
CA ARG A 96 -27.15 3.07 -0.76
C ARG A 96 -26.53 1.76 -1.26
N ASP A 97 -25.87 1.78 -2.41
CA ASP A 97 -25.36 0.57 -3.05
C ASP A 97 -24.19 -0.02 -2.26
N ASP A 98 -23.29 0.82 -1.74
CA ASP A 98 -22.18 0.36 -0.90
C ASP A 98 -22.66 -0.18 0.44
N PHE A 99 -23.67 0.47 1.05
CA PHE A 99 -24.27 -0.03 2.29
C PHE A 99 -24.98 -1.37 2.08
N LEU A 100 -25.65 -1.54 0.94
CA LEU A 100 -26.27 -2.79 0.55
C LEU A 100 -25.23 -3.91 0.39
N GLU A 101 -24.05 -3.65 -0.17
CA GLU A 101 -22.97 -4.64 -0.24
C GLU A 101 -22.39 -4.99 1.15
N ILE A 102 -22.28 -4.03 2.06
CA ILE A 102 -21.91 -4.31 3.47
C ILE A 102 -22.96 -5.20 4.14
N LEU A 103 -24.25 -4.91 3.91
CA LEU A 103 -25.34 -5.74 4.42
C LEU A 103 -25.31 -7.13 3.80
N ARG A 104 -25.11 -7.26 2.49
CA ARG A 104 -24.99 -8.55 1.81
C ARG A 104 -23.91 -9.40 2.46
N TYR A 105 -22.77 -8.78 2.77
CA TYR A 105 -21.69 -9.46 3.47
C TYR A 105 -22.11 -9.95 4.87
N ILE A 106 -22.79 -9.10 5.65
CA ILE A 106 -23.26 -9.48 6.99
C ILE A 106 -24.24 -10.66 6.93
N TYR A 107 -25.12 -10.71 5.93
CA TYR A 107 -26.16 -11.73 5.84
C TYR A 107 -25.64 -13.06 5.29
N CYS A 108 -24.79 -13.04 4.25
CA CYS A 108 -24.39 -14.27 3.57
C CYS A 108 -22.89 -14.41 3.30
N GLY A 109 -22.06 -13.54 3.84
CA GLY A 109 -20.59 -13.59 3.71
C GLY A 109 -20.06 -13.25 2.32
N GLU A 110 -20.91 -12.73 1.43
CA GLU A 110 -20.57 -12.38 0.04
C GLU A 110 -20.52 -10.86 -0.15
N VAL A 111 -19.55 -10.40 -0.93
CA VAL A 111 -19.41 -9.00 -1.33
C VAL A 111 -18.90 -8.92 -2.76
N GLN A 112 -19.42 -7.98 -3.54
CA GLN A 112 -18.92 -7.67 -4.88
C GLN A 112 -18.03 -6.44 -4.83
N LEU A 113 -16.71 -6.65 -4.74
CA LEU A 113 -15.73 -5.57 -4.74
C LEU A 113 -15.33 -5.19 -6.17
N THR A 114 -15.32 -3.89 -6.45
CA THR A 114 -14.85 -3.26 -7.69
C THR A 114 -13.87 -2.13 -7.37
N ALA A 115 -13.22 -1.57 -8.39
CA ALA A 115 -12.31 -0.44 -8.19
C ALA A 115 -13.03 0.82 -7.70
N GLU A 116 -14.32 0.95 -8.02
CA GLU A 116 -15.15 2.10 -7.71
C GLU A 116 -15.71 2.04 -6.29
N ASN A 117 -16.10 0.86 -5.80
CA ASN A 117 -16.79 0.72 -4.51
C ASN A 117 -15.90 0.32 -3.33
N VAL A 118 -14.71 -0.26 -3.58
CA VAL A 118 -13.91 -0.90 -2.53
C VAL A 118 -13.51 0.04 -1.39
N LEU A 119 -13.26 1.32 -1.69
CA LEU A 119 -12.87 2.31 -0.68
C LEU A 119 -14.04 2.71 0.22
N GLU A 120 -15.24 2.85 -0.33
CA GLU A 120 -16.45 3.14 0.44
C GLU A 120 -16.90 1.94 1.27
N ILE A 121 -16.82 0.74 0.71
CA ILE A 121 -17.07 -0.51 1.44
C ILE A 121 -16.03 -0.69 2.56
N LEU A 122 -14.76 -0.38 2.31
CA LEU A 122 -13.70 -0.41 3.33
C LEU A 122 -13.99 0.59 4.46
N HIS A 123 -14.37 1.82 4.13
CA HIS A 123 -14.78 2.83 5.11
C HIS A 123 -15.94 2.32 5.97
N GLY A 124 -17.00 1.79 5.35
CA GLY A 124 -18.13 1.21 6.07
C GLY A 124 -17.77 -0.01 6.90
N ALA A 125 -16.92 -0.91 6.40
CA ALA A 125 -16.44 -2.08 7.14
C ALA A 125 -15.69 -1.67 8.41
N ARG A 126 -14.83 -0.64 8.35
CA ARG A 126 -14.15 -0.08 9.53
C ARG A 126 -15.15 0.61 10.47
N LYS A 127 -16.05 1.43 9.92
CA LYS A 127 -17.07 2.18 10.68
C LYS A 127 -17.96 1.24 11.49
N TYR A 128 -18.37 0.12 10.92
CA TYR A 128 -19.23 -0.89 11.57
C TYR A 128 -18.43 -2.06 12.16
N LEU A 129 -17.10 -2.00 12.23
CA LEU A 129 -16.24 -3.03 12.80
C LEU A 129 -16.45 -4.45 12.21
N VAL A 130 -16.73 -4.55 10.92
CA VAL A 130 -16.87 -5.82 10.19
C VAL A 130 -15.49 -6.28 9.70
N ALA A 131 -14.67 -6.78 10.63
CA ALA A 131 -13.23 -7.02 10.42
C ALA A 131 -12.89 -7.94 9.23
N ASN A 132 -13.69 -8.99 8.99
CA ASN A 132 -13.44 -9.89 7.87
C ASN A 132 -13.74 -9.24 6.50
N LEU A 133 -14.72 -8.33 6.44
CA LEU A 133 -14.99 -7.54 5.24
C LEU A 133 -13.85 -6.55 4.98
N GLU A 134 -13.40 -5.84 6.02
CA GLU A 134 -12.22 -4.97 5.94
C GLU A 134 -11.01 -5.72 5.39
N LYS A 135 -10.74 -6.93 5.91
CA LYS A 135 -9.64 -7.78 5.44
C LYS A 135 -9.80 -8.15 3.96
N GLN A 136 -11.02 -8.42 3.50
CA GLN A 136 -11.28 -8.72 2.07
C GLN A 136 -11.05 -7.48 1.19
N CYS A 137 -11.48 -6.28 1.63
CA CYS A 137 -11.19 -5.04 0.93
C CYS A 137 -9.68 -4.80 0.80
N TRP A 138 -8.93 -4.95 1.90
CA TRP A 138 -7.47 -4.81 1.85
C TRP A 138 -6.80 -5.83 0.95
N ARG A 139 -7.28 -7.08 0.91
CA ARG A 139 -6.79 -8.09 -0.04
C ARG A 139 -7.04 -7.66 -1.48
N TYR A 140 -8.26 -7.23 -1.79
CA TYR A 140 -8.61 -6.74 -3.12
C TYR A 140 -7.68 -5.59 -3.56
N LEU A 141 -7.46 -4.58 -2.71
CA LEU A 141 -6.56 -3.46 -3.01
C LEU A 141 -5.11 -3.90 -3.22
N ASN A 142 -4.65 -4.89 -2.45
CA ASN A 142 -3.31 -5.44 -2.58
C ASN A 142 -3.13 -6.27 -3.86
N ASP A 143 -4.12 -7.07 -4.23
CA ASP A 143 -4.06 -7.99 -5.36
C ASP A 143 -4.21 -7.25 -6.70
N ASN A 144 -4.87 -6.08 -6.68
CA ASN A 144 -5.06 -5.20 -7.85
C ASN A 144 -4.12 -3.99 -7.88
N LEU A 145 -3.05 -3.95 -7.07
CA LEU A 145 -2.05 -2.88 -7.10
C LEU A 145 -1.27 -2.91 -8.43
N CYS A 146 -1.38 -1.84 -9.20
CA CYS A 146 -0.72 -1.66 -10.50
C CYS A 146 -0.13 -0.25 -10.64
N VAL A 147 0.45 0.05 -11.80
CA VAL A 147 1.13 1.33 -12.08
C VAL A 147 0.13 2.48 -12.08
N GLU A 148 -1.05 2.24 -12.63
CA GLU A 148 -2.10 3.22 -12.85
C GLU A 148 -2.76 3.67 -11.54
N ASN A 149 -2.76 2.82 -10.51
CA ASN A 149 -3.39 3.10 -9.22
C ASN A 149 -2.42 3.23 -8.04
N ALA A 150 -1.10 3.03 -8.24
CA ALA A 150 -0.12 3.01 -7.15
C ALA A 150 -0.10 4.31 -6.32
N CYS A 151 -0.17 5.48 -6.97
CA CYS A 151 -0.20 6.77 -6.29
C CYS A 151 -1.50 6.98 -5.51
N MET A 152 -2.65 6.66 -6.11
CA MET A 152 -3.95 6.73 -5.43
C MET A 152 -3.98 5.80 -4.21
N LEU A 153 -3.50 4.56 -4.34
CA LEU A 153 -3.44 3.61 -3.23
C LEU A 153 -2.44 4.03 -2.15
N LEU A 154 -1.38 4.77 -2.49
CA LEU A 154 -0.48 5.36 -1.51
C LEU A 154 -1.22 6.41 -0.65
N GLU A 155 -2.02 7.29 -1.26
CA GLU A 155 -2.86 8.25 -0.52
C GLU A 155 -3.84 7.54 0.41
N VAL A 156 -4.50 6.49 -0.09
CA VAL A 156 -5.40 5.65 0.70
C VAL A 156 -4.65 5.04 1.89
N ALA A 157 -3.46 4.48 1.66
CA ALA A 157 -2.65 3.89 2.71
C ALA A 157 -2.18 4.91 3.75
N ILE A 158 -1.90 6.15 3.34
CA ILE A 158 -1.59 7.27 4.24
C ILE A 158 -2.82 7.64 5.08
N LYS A 159 -3.98 7.83 4.43
CA LYS A 159 -5.24 8.21 5.08
C LYS A 159 -5.69 7.20 6.13
N PHE A 160 -5.53 5.90 5.85
CA PHE A 160 -5.95 4.82 6.73
C PHE A 160 -4.86 4.29 7.67
N ASP A 161 -3.65 4.89 7.61
CA ASP A 161 -2.47 4.51 8.37
C ASP A 161 -2.04 3.03 8.19
N GLU A 162 -2.14 2.50 6.97
CA GLU A 162 -1.87 1.09 6.68
C GLU A 162 -0.44 0.88 6.14
N ASP A 163 0.53 0.71 7.04
CA ASP A 163 1.97 0.65 6.72
C ASP A 163 2.38 -0.45 5.74
N LYS A 164 1.69 -1.59 5.76
CA LYS A 164 1.94 -2.70 4.84
C LYS A 164 1.61 -2.30 3.41
N LEU A 165 0.51 -1.57 3.20
CA LEU A 165 0.13 -1.07 1.89
C LEU A 165 1.05 0.07 1.46
N LYS A 166 1.37 1.02 2.36
CA LYS A 166 2.34 2.10 2.08
C LYS A 166 3.65 1.53 1.53
N SER A 167 4.20 0.52 2.20
CA SER A 167 5.46 -0.14 1.82
C SER A 167 5.38 -0.82 0.44
N LYS A 168 4.25 -1.44 0.11
CA LYS A 168 4.04 -2.08 -1.20
C LYS A 168 3.89 -1.03 -2.31
N CYS A 169 3.11 0.02 -2.09
CA CYS A 169 2.95 1.12 -3.05
C CYS A 169 4.30 1.79 -3.33
N LEU A 170 5.06 2.16 -2.29
CA LEU A 170 6.39 2.76 -2.44
C LEU A 170 7.36 1.84 -3.20
N ARG A 171 7.26 0.52 -3.02
CA ARG A 171 8.08 -0.45 -3.78
C ARG A 171 7.76 -0.42 -5.28
N VAL A 172 6.48 -0.37 -5.65
CA VAL A 172 6.05 -0.25 -7.05
C VAL A 172 6.48 1.11 -7.62
N ILE A 173 6.26 2.20 -6.86
CA ILE A 173 6.66 3.56 -7.24
C ILE A 173 8.16 3.65 -7.52
N ARG A 174 8.97 3.08 -6.63
CA ARG A 174 10.43 2.99 -6.82
C ARG A 174 10.81 2.26 -8.10
N GLN A 175 10.16 1.15 -8.41
CA GLN A 175 10.56 0.26 -9.51
C GLN A 175 10.11 0.77 -10.88
N LYS A 176 9.00 1.49 -10.93
CA LYS A 176 8.34 1.92 -12.18
C LYS A 176 8.10 3.43 -12.21
N THR A 177 9.01 4.20 -11.63
CA THR A 177 8.88 5.65 -11.50
C THR A 177 8.60 6.30 -12.86
N ASP A 178 9.38 5.96 -13.87
CA ASP A 178 9.28 6.40 -15.27
C ASP A 178 7.93 6.12 -15.97
N GLU A 179 7.22 5.07 -15.56
CA GLU A 179 5.86 4.79 -16.01
C GLU A 179 4.85 5.63 -15.21
N ILE A 180 5.01 5.71 -13.89
CA ILE A 180 4.08 6.35 -12.95
C ILE A 180 4.00 7.86 -13.16
N ILE A 181 5.12 8.53 -13.46
CA ILE A 181 5.14 9.98 -13.74
C ILE A 181 4.28 10.41 -14.93
N LYS A 182 3.83 9.45 -15.76
CA LYS A 182 2.97 9.69 -16.92
C LYS A 182 1.49 9.45 -16.62
N THR A 183 1.17 8.86 -15.48
CA THR A 183 -0.20 8.51 -15.09
C THR A 183 -0.93 9.72 -14.50
N GLU A 184 -2.26 9.72 -14.60
CA GLU A 184 -3.08 10.76 -13.97
C GLU A 184 -3.00 10.70 -12.43
N SER A 185 -2.89 9.49 -11.88
CA SER A 185 -2.83 9.25 -10.44
C SER A 185 -1.66 9.97 -9.76
N PHE A 186 -0.60 10.25 -10.52
CA PHE A 186 0.55 10.99 -10.04
C PHE A 186 0.23 12.47 -9.77
N PHE A 187 -0.52 13.15 -10.63
CA PHE A 187 -0.82 14.58 -10.45
C PHE A 187 -1.70 14.85 -9.24
N ARG A 188 -2.41 13.82 -8.76
CA ARG A 188 -3.32 13.90 -7.62
C ARG A 188 -2.67 13.58 -6.27
N ILE A 189 -1.35 13.36 -6.22
CA ILE A 189 -0.68 13.08 -4.94
C ILE A 189 -0.63 14.31 -4.04
N SER A 190 -0.75 14.07 -2.74
CA SER A 190 -0.57 15.05 -1.69
C SER A 190 0.92 15.35 -1.48
N GLN A 191 1.20 16.50 -0.86
CA GLN A 191 2.55 16.89 -0.46
C GLN A 191 3.20 15.84 0.47
N ASN A 192 2.40 15.18 1.32
CA ASN A 192 2.87 14.13 2.22
C ASN A 192 3.34 12.90 1.42
N ALA A 193 2.56 12.44 0.44
CA ALA A 193 2.98 11.34 -0.42
C ALA A 193 4.22 11.71 -1.25
N LEU A 194 4.27 12.95 -1.78
CA LEU A 194 5.46 13.44 -2.48
C LEU A 194 6.71 13.39 -1.58
N ASN A 195 6.60 13.85 -0.34
CA ASN A 195 7.67 13.80 0.64
C ASN A 195 8.15 12.34 0.87
N MET A 196 7.23 11.39 1.07
CA MET A 196 7.56 9.98 1.22
C MET A 196 8.27 9.38 -0.01
N ILE A 197 7.86 9.78 -1.22
CA ILE A 197 8.50 9.34 -2.47
C ILE A 197 9.91 9.91 -2.58
N LEU A 198 10.11 11.19 -2.27
CA LEU A 198 11.43 11.84 -2.33
C LEU A 198 12.38 11.33 -1.23
N GLN A 199 11.88 10.82 -0.11
CA GLN A 199 12.72 10.17 0.90
C GLN A 199 13.32 8.83 0.41
N LEU A 200 12.82 8.25 -0.68
CA LEU A 200 13.35 7.00 -1.21
C LEU A 200 14.79 7.19 -1.71
N ASN A 201 15.66 6.26 -1.28
CA ASN A 201 17.06 6.17 -1.70
C ASN A 201 17.25 5.59 -3.10
N VAL A 202 16.18 5.12 -3.72
CA VAL A 202 16.20 4.50 -5.04
C VAL A 202 14.95 4.96 -5.78
N LEU A 203 15.10 5.46 -7.00
CA LEU A 203 14.01 5.77 -7.92
C LEU A 203 14.42 5.31 -9.32
N ASN A 204 13.51 4.73 -10.09
CA ASN A 204 13.75 4.31 -11.46
C ASN A 204 13.73 5.51 -12.42
N MET A 205 14.70 6.40 -12.26
CA MET A 205 14.91 7.62 -13.05
C MET A 205 16.37 7.67 -13.51
N ALA A 206 16.67 8.47 -14.53
CA ALA A 206 18.03 8.57 -15.07
C ALA A 206 18.98 9.41 -14.20
N SER A 207 18.47 10.48 -13.58
CA SER A 207 19.29 11.42 -12.81
C SER A 207 18.47 12.24 -11.80
N GLU A 208 19.14 12.94 -10.88
CA GLU A 208 18.45 13.82 -9.92
C GLU A 208 17.82 15.04 -10.58
N ILE A 209 18.37 15.51 -11.71
CA ILE A 209 17.75 16.60 -12.45
C ILE A 209 16.39 16.18 -13.02
N ASP A 210 16.20 14.91 -13.35
CA ASP A 210 14.89 14.39 -13.77
C ASP A 210 13.90 14.29 -12.61
N VAL A 211 14.39 13.98 -11.39
CA VAL A 211 13.56 14.04 -10.17
C VAL A 211 13.16 15.50 -9.87
N PHE A 212 14.07 16.46 -10.05
CA PHE A 212 13.75 17.86 -9.91
C PHE A 212 12.66 18.30 -10.91
N ARG A 213 12.82 17.97 -12.21
CA ARG A 213 11.79 18.25 -13.23
C ARG A 213 10.44 17.61 -12.89
N PHE A 214 10.48 16.40 -12.35
CA PHE A 214 9.29 15.70 -11.85
C PHE A 214 8.58 16.48 -10.74
N VAL A 215 9.30 17.02 -9.77
CA VAL A 215 8.71 17.86 -8.69
C VAL A 215 8.17 19.18 -9.24
N VAL A 216 8.89 19.83 -10.16
CA VAL A 216 8.44 21.08 -10.79
C VAL A 216 7.12 20.86 -11.52
N ARG A 217 7.03 19.81 -12.35
CA ARG A 217 5.81 19.48 -13.08
C ARG A 217 4.62 19.22 -12.14
N TRP A 218 4.83 18.46 -11.07
CA TRP A 218 3.81 18.26 -10.05
C TRP A 218 3.35 19.59 -9.42
N ALA A 219 4.29 20.48 -9.10
CA ALA A 219 3.97 21.78 -8.51
C ALA A 219 3.19 22.68 -9.49
N GLU A 220 3.55 22.68 -10.77
CA GLU A 220 2.85 23.43 -11.83
C GLU A 220 1.39 22.96 -11.98
N ASP A 221 1.17 21.65 -12.05
CA ASP A 221 -0.17 21.06 -12.18
C ASP A 221 -1.01 21.32 -10.93
N ARG A 222 -0.39 21.27 -9.74
CA ARG A 222 -1.06 21.57 -8.47
C ARG A 222 -1.42 23.05 -8.34
N CYS A 223 -0.57 23.96 -8.82
CA CYS A 223 -0.88 25.39 -8.89
C CYS A 223 -2.04 25.66 -9.86
N GLU A 224 -2.10 24.94 -10.98
CA GLU A 224 -3.19 25.05 -11.96
C GLU A 224 -4.52 24.58 -11.38
N GLU A 225 -4.55 23.45 -10.68
CA GLU A 225 -5.74 22.96 -9.98
C GLU A 225 -6.26 23.98 -8.94
N LEU A 226 -5.35 24.68 -8.26
CA LEU A 226 -5.66 25.70 -7.28
C LEU A 226 -5.93 27.10 -7.88
N ASN A 227 -6.02 27.22 -9.22
CA ASN A 227 -6.16 28.49 -9.94
C ASN A 227 -5.16 29.58 -9.49
N SER A 228 -3.96 29.16 -9.13
CA SER A 228 -2.89 30.01 -8.59
C SER A 228 -1.83 30.34 -9.64
N SER A 229 -1.03 31.38 -9.39
CA SER A 229 0.07 31.75 -10.29
C SER A 229 1.16 30.68 -10.30
N LYS A 230 1.72 30.38 -11.48
CA LYS A 230 2.83 29.41 -11.68
C LYS A 230 4.21 30.02 -11.37
N ASP A 231 4.27 30.94 -10.42
CA ASP A 231 5.50 31.61 -10.02
C ASP A 231 6.35 30.70 -9.12
N GLY A 232 7.68 30.88 -9.17
CA GLY A 232 8.63 30.10 -8.37
C GLY A 232 8.36 30.12 -6.87
N ALA A 233 7.89 31.27 -6.33
CA ALA A 233 7.53 31.41 -4.92
C ALA A 233 6.31 30.54 -4.54
N THR A 234 5.26 30.57 -5.36
CA THR A 234 4.06 29.74 -5.15
C THR A 234 4.40 28.26 -5.27
N MET A 235 5.17 27.86 -6.29
CA MET A 235 5.61 26.48 -6.44
C MET A 235 6.42 26.01 -5.23
N ARG A 236 7.29 26.87 -4.69
CA ARG A 236 8.05 26.56 -3.47
C ARG A 236 7.13 26.31 -2.27
N GLU A 237 6.09 27.11 -2.10
CA GLU A 237 5.09 26.93 -1.04
C GLU A 237 4.32 25.61 -1.20
N THR A 238 3.88 25.31 -2.42
CA THR A 238 3.18 24.06 -2.76
C THR A 238 4.03 22.82 -2.50
N ILE A 239 5.32 22.86 -2.84
CA ILE A 239 6.26 21.76 -2.58
C ILE A 239 6.57 21.66 -1.07
N GLY A 240 6.74 22.81 -0.41
CA GLY A 240 7.13 22.95 1.00
C GLY A 240 8.29 22.05 1.41
N ASP A 241 8.13 21.28 2.48
CA ASP A 241 9.22 20.50 3.09
C ASP A 241 9.79 19.41 2.17
N ALA A 242 9.01 18.97 1.17
CA ALA A 242 9.46 17.98 0.19
C ALA A 242 10.69 18.47 -0.59
N LEU A 243 10.86 19.79 -0.74
CA LEU A 243 12.00 20.42 -1.43
C LEU A 243 13.35 20.02 -0.81
N TYR A 244 13.41 19.86 0.50
CA TYR A 244 14.64 19.56 1.24
C TYR A 244 15.10 18.11 1.06
N ASN A 245 14.21 17.22 0.62
CA ASN A 245 14.53 15.84 0.28
C ASN A 245 15.12 15.68 -1.13
N LEU A 246 15.11 16.74 -1.94
CA LEU A 246 15.84 16.77 -3.20
C LEU A 246 17.34 16.87 -2.94
N ARG A 247 18.11 16.08 -3.67
CA ARG A 247 19.56 15.96 -3.55
C ARG A 247 20.22 16.93 -4.52
N LEU A 248 19.86 18.20 -4.40
CA LEU A 248 20.32 19.28 -5.28
C LEU A 248 21.85 19.38 -5.36
N LEU A 249 22.55 18.89 -4.34
CA LEU A 249 24.02 18.82 -4.27
C LEU A 249 24.64 17.81 -5.27
N GLU A 250 23.87 16.85 -5.78
CA GLU A 250 24.33 15.88 -6.80
C GLU A 250 23.97 16.34 -8.23
N ILE A 251 23.30 17.48 -8.40
CA ILE A 251 22.99 18.04 -9.72
C ILE A 251 24.25 18.71 -10.28
N SER A 252 24.46 18.61 -11.61
CA SER A 252 25.58 19.27 -12.27
C SER A 252 25.47 20.79 -12.16
N THR A 253 26.60 21.51 -12.13
CA THR A 253 26.58 22.99 -12.08
C THR A 253 25.90 23.61 -13.31
N SER A 254 26.03 22.95 -14.47
CA SER A 254 25.34 23.34 -15.71
C SER A 254 23.83 23.25 -15.55
N ASP A 255 23.32 22.12 -15.06
CA ASP A 255 21.88 21.92 -14.87
C ASP A 255 21.31 22.81 -13.77
N LEU A 256 22.09 23.05 -12.71
CA LEU A 256 21.70 23.97 -11.64
C LEU A 256 21.48 25.40 -12.19
N GLY A 257 22.38 25.87 -13.06
CA GLY A 257 22.28 27.20 -13.66
C GLY A 257 21.22 27.30 -14.77
N CYS A 258 21.12 26.30 -15.65
CA CYS A 258 20.25 26.35 -16.83
C CYS A 258 18.82 25.86 -16.58
N ILE A 259 18.60 25.00 -15.58
CA ILE A 259 17.29 24.37 -15.35
C ILE A 259 16.74 24.77 -13.98
N VAL A 260 17.52 24.63 -12.91
CA VAL A 260 17.01 24.85 -11.54
C VAL A 260 16.83 26.34 -11.24
N ALA A 261 17.85 27.16 -11.46
CA ALA A 261 17.80 28.59 -11.12
C ALA A 261 16.67 29.37 -11.84
N PRO A 262 16.37 29.13 -13.14
CA PRO A 262 15.31 29.85 -13.83
C PRO A 262 13.90 29.55 -13.31
N THR A 263 13.67 28.43 -12.62
CA THR A 263 12.35 28.11 -12.03
C THR A 263 11.93 29.08 -10.93
N GLY A 264 12.88 29.79 -10.30
CA GLY A 264 12.61 30.67 -9.16
C GLY A 264 12.16 29.96 -7.88
N ILE A 265 12.18 28.62 -7.85
CA ILE A 265 11.81 27.82 -6.66
C ILE A 265 12.85 27.99 -5.54
N LEU A 266 14.13 28.09 -5.92
CA LEU A 266 15.23 28.38 -5.00
C LEU A 266 15.45 29.88 -4.88
N GLN A 267 15.73 30.34 -3.67
CA GLN A 267 16.12 31.73 -3.46
C GLN A 267 17.49 31.98 -4.11
N PRO A 268 17.76 33.19 -4.64
CA PRO A 268 19.04 33.49 -5.30
C PRO A 268 20.26 33.16 -4.42
N GLN A 269 20.16 33.40 -3.12
CA GLN A 269 21.23 33.05 -2.16
C GLN A 269 21.44 31.54 -2.05
N GLU A 270 20.37 30.74 -2.07
CA GLU A 270 20.48 29.27 -2.01
C GLU A 270 21.18 28.72 -3.26
N VAL A 271 20.90 29.29 -4.44
CA VAL A 271 21.57 28.90 -5.69
C VAL A 271 23.08 29.19 -5.63
N VAL A 272 23.46 30.37 -5.12
CA VAL A 272 24.87 30.73 -4.93
C VAL A 272 25.56 29.79 -3.96
N ASP A 273 24.93 29.51 -2.82
CA ASP A 273 25.48 28.61 -1.80
C ASP A 273 25.68 27.19 -2.37
N LEU A 274 24.69 26.66 -3.12
CA LEU A 274 24.79 25.36 -3.79
C LEU A 274 25.94 25.34 -4.81
N LEU A 275 26.08 26.38 -5.62
CA LEU A 275 27.13 26.47 -6.64
C LEU A 275 28.54 26.53 -6.01
N ILE A 276 28.70 27.28 -4.92
CA ILE A 276 29.94 27.30 -4.14
C ILE A 276 30.25 25.91 -3.60
N TYR A 277 29.25 25.21 -3.04
CA TYR A 277 29.46 23.86 -2.51
C TYR A 277 29.97 22.88 -3.59
N ILE A 278 29.32 22.88 -4.76
CA ILE A 278 29.67 21.95 -5.85
C ILE A 278 31.06 22.29 -6.44
N THR A 279 31.41 23.57 -6.54
CA THR A 279 32.67 24.02 -7.19
C THR A 279 33.89 24.08 -6.25
N ALA A 280 33.72 24.56 -5.02
CA ALA A 280 34.82 24.77 -4.07
C ALA A 280 35.07 23.57 -3.13
N GLY A 281 34.15 22.60 -3.09
CA GLY A 281 34.20 21.46 -2.18
C GLY A 281 33.91 21.83 -0.72
N SER A 282 33.44 20.85 0.06
CA SER A 282 32.82 20.87 1.40
C SER A 282 33.46 21.70 2.54
N LYS A 283 34.48 22.54 2.32
CA LYS A 283 35.32 23.06 3.39
C LYS A 283 34.68 24.11 4.32
N ASN A 284 33.48 24.65 4.06
CA ASN A 284 32.91 25.69 4.94
C ASN A 284 31.40 25.97 4.79
N HIS A 285 30.46 25.02 4.93
CA HIS A 285 29.02 25.39 4.86
C HIS A 285 28.08 24.58 5.78
N ASP A 286 27.96 25.02 7.04
CA ASP A 286 26.90 24.60 7.98
C ASP A 286 25.49 25.08 7.57
N LYS A 287 25.38 26.05 6.65
CA LYS A 287 24.09 26.65 6.24
C LYS A 287 23.30 25.82 5.22
N LEU A 288 23.96 24.94 4.46
CA LEU A 288 23.34 24.04 3.48
C LEU A 288 22.86 22.71 4.08
N THR A 289 22.93 22.58 5.41
CA THR A 289 22.49 21.39 6.17
C THR A 289 21.01 21.03 5.97
N LYS A 290 20.23 21.95 5.41
CA LYS A 290 18.81 21.74 5.11
C LYS A 290 18.57 20.85 3.88
N PHE A 291 19.50 20.80 2.93
CA PHE A 291 19.35 19.94 1.74
C PHE A 291 19.99 18.58 1.96
N SER A 292 19.37 17.53 1.40
CA SER A 292 19.88 16.17 1.53
C SER A 292 21.28 16.02 0.92
N LYS A 293 22.20 15.47 1.71
CA LYS A 293 23.59 15.15 1.34
C LYS A 293 23.77 13.69 0.91
N GLU A 294 22.72 12.87 1.02
CA GLU A 294 22.78 11.43 0.72
C GLU A 294 22.60 11.15 -0.76
N LYS A 295 23.23 10.10 -1.31
CA LYS A 295 23.18 9.78 -2.75
C LYS A 295 21.98 8.94 -3.19
N ARG A 296 21.24 9.47 -4.17
CA ARG A 296 20.21 8.85 -5.03
C ARG A 296 20.76 7.65 -5.79
N LYS A 297 20.23 6.43 -5.65
CA LYS A 297 20.49 5.39 -6.66
C LYS A 297 19.47 5.50 -7.79
N TYR A 298 19.97 5.58 -9.01
CA TYR A 298 19.20 5.76 -10.26
C TYR A 298 19.30 4.51 -11.14
N THR A 299 18.46 4.39 -12.17
CA THR A 299 18.31 3.19 -13.02
C THR A 299 19.63 2.62 -13.54
N ILE A 300 20.59 3.49 -13.85
CA ILE A 300 21.93 3.09 -14.35
C ILE A 300 22.69 2.20 -13.34
N GLU A 301 22.39 2.29 -12.04
CA GLU A 301 22.99 1.46 -10.98
C GLU A 301 22.14 0.22 -10.62
N ILE A 302 20.84 0.23 -10.94
CA ILE A 302 19.92 -0.89 -10.69
C ILE A 302 20.20 -2.03 -11.67
N GLU A 303 20.50 -1.71 -12.94
CA GLU A 303 20.89 -2.72 -13.93
C GLU A 303 22.23 -3.40 -13.59
N GLN A 304 23.18 -2.65 -13.02
CA GLN A 304 24.45 -3.22 -12.56
C GLN A 304 24.26 -4.17 -11.36
N THR A 305 23.34 -3.85 -10.45
CA THR A 305 23.03 -4.74 -9.31
C THR A 305 22.21 -5.96 -9.74
N HIS A 306 21.27 -5.84 -10.67
CA HIS A 306 20.56 -6.99 -11.25
C HIS A 306 21.47 -7.89 -12.10
N ASN A 307 22.40 -7.31 -12.86
CA ASN A 307 23.41 -8.09 -13.59
C ASN A 307 24.41 -8.76 -12.64
N ASN A 308 24.84 -8.09 -11.57
CA ASN A 308 25.72 -8.69 -10.57
C ASN A 308 25.03 -9.84 -9.80
N LEU A 309 23.75 -9.71 -9.45
CA LEU A 309 22.95 -10.80 -8.84
C LEU A 309 22.78 -11.99 -9.79
N LYS A 310 22.50 -11.76 -11.07
CA LYS A 310 22.45 -12.83 -12.09
C LYS A 310 23.82 -13.50 -12.32
N ILE A 311 24.92 -12.75 -12.22
CA ILE A 311 26.30 -13.28 -12.33
C ILE A 311 26.66 -14.09 -11.07
N GLU A 312 26.21 -13.70 -9.88
CA GLU A 312 26.43 -14.46 -8.64
C GLU A 312 25.60 -15.75 -8.59
N ASP A 313 24.34 -15.74 -9.04
CA ASP A 313 23.50 -16.94 -9.15
C ASP A 313 24.08 -17.94 -10.17
N SER A 314 24.63 -17.47 -11.28
CA SER A 314 25.28 -18.33 -12.28
C SER A 314 26.65 -18.87 -11.80
N LYS A 315 27.40 -18.11 -10.99
CA LYS A 315 28.65 -18.59 -10.34
C LYS A 315 28.37 -19.57 -9.20
N SER A 316 27.30 -19.36 -8.42
CA SER A 316 26.79 -20.27 -7.37
C SER A 316 26.39 -21.62 -7.97
N THR A 317 25.63 -21.60 -9.08
CA THR A 317 25.18 -22.80 -9.79
C THR A 317 26.34 -23.60 -10.39
N MET A 318 27.39 -22.93 -10.88
CA MET A 318 28.63 -23.60 -11.34
C MET A 318 29.49 -24.17 -10.20
N LYS A 319 29.50 -23.55 -9.02
CA LYS A 319 30.23 -24.07 -7.84
C LYS A 319 29.56 -25.34 -7.29
N SER A 320 28.24 -25.39 -7.25
CA SER A 320 27.48 -26.58 -6.83
C SER A 320 27.65 -27.78 -7.78
N ARG A 321 27.79 -27.55 -9.10
CA ARG A 321 28.11 -28.61 -10.08
C ARG A 321 29.52 -29.18 -9.94
N ARG A 322 30.50 -28.41 -9.43
CA ARG A 322 31.86 -28.92 -9.15
C ARG A 322 31.94 -29.76 -7.87
N ILE A 323 31.04 -29.56 -6.91
CA ILE A 323 31.05 -30.30 -5.62
C ILE A 323 30.35 -31.67 -5.75
N PHE A 324 29.38 -31.82 -6.67
CA PHE A 324 28.67 -33.09 -6.90
C PHE A 324 29.32 -34.07 -7.89
N GLY A 325 30.48 -33.73 -8.48
CA GLY A 325 31.14 -34.54 -9.52
C GLY A 325 32.25 -35.49 -9.05
N ARG A 326 32.50 -35.65 -7.74
CA ARG A 326 33.61 -36.47 -7.22
C ARG A 326 33.20 -37.35 -6.04
N ARG A 327 32.38 -38.38 -6.30
CA ARG A 327 32.31 -39.59 -5.45
C ARG A 327 31.53 -40.70 -6.16
N LYS A 328 32.25 -41.58 -6.87
CA LYS A 328 32.10 -43.06 -6.83
C LYS A 328 32.98 -43.69 -7.93
N SER A 329 34.16 -44.12 -7.53
CA SER A 329 34.84 -45.30 -8.10
C SER A 329 35.98 -45.71 -7.17
N SER A 330 35.69 -46.59 -6.22
CA SER A 330 36.70 -47.52 -5.70
C SER A 330 36.01 -48.84 -5.40
N SER A 331 36.50 -49.86 -6.11
CA SER A 331 36.15 -51.26 -6.02
C SER A 331 36.77 -51.89 -4.78
N SER A 332 36.08 -52.86 -4.20
CA SER A 332 36.64 -53.94 -3.38
C SER A 332 35.60 -55.07 -3.40
N ASN A 333 35.74 -56.06 -4.28
CA ASN A 333 36.43 -57.35 -4.05
C ASN A 333 36.09 -58.01 -2.70
N MET A 334 35.14 -58.95 -2.72
CA MET A 334 35.07 -60.07 -1.77
C MET A 334 34.73 -61.36 -2.54
N LYS A 335 35.76 -62.20 -2.71
CA LYS A 335 35.70 -63.68 -2.64
C LYS A 335 35.51 -64.08 -1.16
N ALA A 336 35.14 -65.26 -0.70
CA ALA A 336 34.53 -66.52 -1.18
C ALA A 336 34.11 -67.33 0.09
N GLU A 337 33.44 -68.48 -0.09
CA GLU A 337 33.34 -69.73 0.76
C GLU A 337 31.87 -70.24 0.83
N HIS A 338 31.48 -71.37 0.22
CA HIS A 338 31.61 -72.79 0.67
C HIS A 338 31.23 -72.93 2.16
N TRP A 339 30.13 -73.58 2.57
CA TRP A 339 29.53 -74.88 2.21
C TRP A 339 28.01 -74.84 2.19
#